data_AF-A0A2G2FXK4-F1
#
_entry.id   AF-A0A2G2FXK4-F1
#
_cell.length_a   1.000
_cell.length_b   1.000
_cell.length_c   1.000
_cell.angle_alpha   90.00
_cell.angle_beta   90.00
_cell.angle_gamma   90.00
#
_symmetry.space_group_name_H-M   'P 1'
#
loop_
_entity.id
_entity.type
_entity.pdbx_description
1 polymer ?
#
loop_
_entity_poly.entity_id
_entity_poly.type
_entity_poly.pdbx_seq_one_letter_code
_entity_poly.pdbx_strand_id
1 'polypeptide(L)'
;MDDFLYSGTLPALIKLLKIAALAGGAGAAILLVIALPKLGEKKHHHALVESALLMLALGVLGSAAGLAGGLSRVGVVGDIYPAALVFMGSAAAYLFGTDRTKGLLVAISAVVFSIALFIGYEEGATRRNFAEEQRALRSVCLDALTNAALVSNDAAFHRFWDRMGAVGRNGEARNLCDTFVRQWALGPA
;
A
#
# COMPACT_ATOMS: atom_id res chain seq x y z
N MET A 1 -15.11 7.80 14.87
CA MET A 1 -13.79 7.59 14.20
C MET A 1 -13.99 7.14 12.75
N ASP A 2 -15.16 7.44 12.18
CA ASP A 2 -15.75 6.68 11.07
C ASP A 2 -15.75 7.49 9.75
N ASP A 3 -15.59 8.81 9.83
CA ASP A 3 -15.45 9.68 8.66
C ASP A 3 -14.11 9.51 7.92
N PHE A 4 -13.10 8.94 8.57
CA PHE A 4 -11.80 8.63 7.95
C PHE A 4 -11.89 7.40 7.02
N LEU A 5 -12.89 6.53 7.23
CA LEU A 5 -13.08 5.33 6.42
C LEU A 5 -13.90 5.57 5.15
N TYR A 6 -14.73 6.61 5.09
CA TYR A 6 -15.64 6.81 3.94
C TYR A 6 -15.15 7.82 2.89
N SER A 7 -14.38 8.85 3.27
CA SER A 7 -13.85 9.83 2.31
C SER A 7 -12.55 9.38 1.61
N GLY A 8 -11.87 8.35 2.13
CA GLY A 8 -10.56 7.90 1.65
C GLY A 8 -10.56 6.62 0.78
N THR A 9 -11.66 5.86 0.72
CA THR A 9 -11.67 4.55 0.06
C THR A 9 -11.66 4.63 -1.46
N LEU A 10 -12.41 5.57 -2.05
CA LEU A 10 -12.45 5.75 -3.50
C LEU A 10 -11.08 6.13 -4.11
N PRO A 11 -10.34 7.14 -3.59
CA PRO A 11 -9.00 7.45 -4.10
C PRO A 11 -7.99 6.33 -3.81
N ALA A 12 -8.14 5.60 -2.70
CA ALA A 12 -7.31 4.44 -2.40
C ALA A 12 -7.54 3.29 -3.40
N LEU A 13 -8.80 3.02 -3.76
CA LEU A 13 -9.17 2.02 -4.76
C LEU A 13 -8.62 2.39 -6.15
N ILE A 14 -8.73 3.67 -6.54
CA ILE A 14 -8.17 4.16 -7.81
C ILE A 14 -6.64 4.01 -7.83
N LYS A 15 -5.95 4.30 -6.72
CA LYS A 15 -4.50 4.08 -6.61
C LYS A 15 -4.13 2.60 -6.69
N LEU A 16 -4.88 1.73 -6.01
CA LEU A 16 -4.71 0.28 -6.08
C LEU A 16 -4.92 -0.24 -7.51
N LEU A 17 -5.96 0.23 -8.20
CA LEU A 17 -6.21 -0.08 -9.60
C LEU A 17 -5.07 0.39 -10.51
N LYS A 18 -4.48 1.56 -10.25
CA LYS A 18 -3.31 2.04 -11.00
C LYS A 18 -2.07 1.19 -10.75
N ILE A 19 -1.81 0.79 -9.50
CA ILE A 19 -0.69 -0.10 -9.15
C ILE A 19 -0.88 -1.48 -9.78
N ALA A 20 -2.08 -2.04 -9.66
CA ALA A 20 -2.43 -3.31 -10.29
C ALA A 20 -2.37 -3.22 -11.82
N ALA A 21 -2.78 -2.10 -12.42
CA ALA A 21 -2.65 -1.86 -13.86
C ALA A 21 -1.20 -1.65 -14.31
N LEU A 22 -0.33 -1.08 -13.47
CA LEU A 22 1.10 -0.95 -13.75
C LEU A 22 1.82 -2.31 -13.67
N ALA A 23 1.56 -3.07 -12.60
CA ALA A 23 2.13 -4.42 -12.45
C ALA A 23 1.58 -5.39 -13.51
N GLY A 24 0.26 -5.34 -13.73
CA GLY A 24 -0.42 -6.10 -14.78
C GLY A 24 -0.03 -5.65 -16.18
N GLY A 25 0.21 -4.34 -16.38
CA GLY A 25 0.68 -3.78 -17.64
C GLY A 25 2.10 -4.19 -17.98
N ALA A 26 3.00 -4.25 -16.99
CA ALA A 26 4.34 -4.81 -17.16
C ALA A 26 4.26 -6.31 -17.52
N GLY A 27 3.42 -7.08 -16.84
CA GLY A 27 3.17 -8.49 -17.16
C GLY A 27 2.60 -8.68 -18.56
N ALA A 28 1.59 -7.89 -18.94
CA ALA A 28 0.96 -7.92 -20.25
C ALA A 28 1.92 -7.47 -21.36
N ALA A 29 2.79 -6.49 -21.11
CA ALA A 29 3.82 -6.06 -22.06
C ALA A 29 4.85 -7.17 -22.31
N ILE A 30 5.30 -7.87 -21.26
CA ILE A 30 6.18 -9.04 -21.40
C ILE A 30 5.49 -10.14 -22.19
N LEU A 31 4.23 -10.43 -21.88
CA LEU A 31 3.42 -11.42 -22.60
C LEU A 31 3.21 -11.03 -24.06
N LEU A 32 2.98 -9.74 -24.35
CA LEU A 32 2.82 -9.19 -25.69
C LEU A 32 4.11 -9.35 -26.50
N VAL A 33 5.28 -9.05 -25.91
CA VAL A 33 6.60 -9.26 -26.55
C VAL A 33 6.82 -10.74 -26.89
N ILE A 34 6.45 -11.64 -26.00
CA ILE A 34 6.58 -13.10 -26.23
C ILE A 34 5.54 -13.60 -27.25
N ALA A 35 4.34 -13.02 -27.27
CA ALA A 35 3.23 -13.44 -28.13
C ALA A 35 3.25 -12.82 -29.53
N LEU A 36 3.87 -11.65 -29.71
CA LEU A 36 4.03 -10.94 -30.98
C LEU A 36 4.46 -11.83 -32.15
N PRO A 37 5.48 -12.71 -32.04
CA PRO A 37 5.86 -13.60 -33.14
C PRO A 37 4.82 -14.68 -33.49
N LYS A 38 3.79 -14.90 -32.64
CA LYS A 38 2.76 -15.93 -32.83
C LYS A 38 1.37 -15.38 -33.17
N LEU A 39 1.21 -14.06 -33.32
CA LEU A 39 -0.10 -13.43 -33.55
C LEU A 39 -0.72 -13.70 -34.94
N GLY A 40 -0.01 -14.38 -35.85
CA GLY A 40 -0.51 -14.70 -37.18
C GLY A 40 -1.62 -15.76 -37.22
N GLU A 41 -1.77 -16.59 -36.18
CA GLU A 41 -2.74 -17.69 -36.17
C GLU A 41 -3.95 -17.40 -35.26
N LYS A 42 -5.14 -17.28 -35.87
CA LYS A 42 -6.42 -16.96 -35.18
C LYS A 42 -6.80 -17.92 -34.04
N LYS A 43 -6.18 -19.09 -33.94
CA LYS A 43 -6.52 -20.12 -32.96
C LYS A 43 -6.03 -19.80 -31.53
N HIS A 44 -5.14 -18.82 -31.36
CA HIS A 44 -4.50 -18.53 -30.06
C HIS A 44 -5.10 -17.36 -29.27
N HIS A 45 -6.10 -16.64 -29.79
CA HIS A 45 -6.66 -15.48 -29.11
C HIS A 45 -7.30 -15.80 -27.74
N HIS A 46 -8.00 -16.93 -27.61
CA HIS A 46 -8.62 -17.31 -26.34
C HIS A 46 -7.59 -17.57 -25.23
N ALA A 47 -6.52 -18.29 -25.54
CA ALA A 47 -5.45 -18.58 -24.57
C ALA A 47 -4.73 -17.32 -24.10
N LEU A 48 -4.52 -16.35 -25.00
CA LEU A 48 -3.92 -15.06 -24.64
C LEU A 48 -4.82 -14.28 -23.67
N VAL A 49 -6.13 -14.19 -23.96
CA VAL A 49 -7.08 -13.50 -23.09
C VAL A 49 -7.16 -14.15 -21.71
N GLU A 50 -7.23 -15.49 -21.64
CA GLU A 50 -7.23 -16.22 -20.37
C GLU A 50 -5.95 -15.97 -19.56
N SER A 51 -4.78 -16.00 -20.21
CA SER A 51 -3.51 -15.72 -19.52
C SER A 51 -3.42 -14.29 -19.00
N ALA A 52 -3.91 -13.31 -19.77
CA ALA A 52 -3.92 -11.92 -19.37
C ALA A 52 -4.84 -11.68 -18.17
N LEU A 53 -6.04 -12.29 -18.18
CA LEU A 53 -6.97 -12.24 -17.05
C LEU A 53 -6.36 -12.86 -15.79
N LEU A 54 -5.66 -13.98 -15.93
CA LEU A 54 -4.99 -14.64 -14.81
C LEU A 54 -3.87 -13.77 -14.22
N MET A 55 -3.06 -13.12 -15.06
CA MET A 55 -2.02 -12.19 -14.57
C MET A 55 -2.61 -10.95 -13.91
N LEU A 56 -3.72 -10.42 -14.44
CA LEU A 56 -4.42 -9.31 -13.82
C LEU A 56 -4.98 -9.70 -12.44
N ALA A 57 -5.61 -10.87 -12.33
CA ALA A 57 -6.13 -11.37 -11.06
C ALA A 57 -5.01 -11.56 -10.01
N LEU A 58 -3.89 -12.15 -10.42
CA LEU A 58 -2.73 -12.31 -9.54
C LEU A 58 -2.08 -10.98 -9.16
N GLY A 59 -2.03 -10.00 -10.06
CA GLY A 59 -1.56 -8.65 -9.75
C GLY A 59 -2.44 -7.95 -8.72
N VAL A 60 -3.76 -8.06 -8.84
CA VAL A 60 -4.72 -7.54 -7.85
C VAL A 60 -4.53 -8.23 -6.50
N LEU A 61 -4.43 -9.57 -6.48
CA LEU A 61 -4.17 -10.32 -5.25
C LEU A 61 -2.84 -9.94 -4.59
N GLY A 62 -1.76 -9.88 -5.38
CA GLY A 62 -0.43 -9.50 -4.89
C GLY A 62 -0.42 -8.10 -4.30
N SER A 63 -0.97 -7.11 -5.01
CA SER A 63 -1.03 -5.73 -4.52
C SER A 63 -1.90 -5.58 -3.27
N ALA A 64 -3.05 -6.26 -3.19
CA ALA A 64 -3.89 -6.25 -2.00
C ALA A 64 -3.18 -6.87 -0.79
N ALA A 65 -2.53 -8.02 -0.97
CA ALA A 65 -1.75 -8.68 0.07
C ALA A 65 -0.56 -7.82 0.51
N GLY A 66 0.17 -7.23 -0.43
CA GLY A 66 1.27 -6.32 -0.17
C GLY A 66 0.82 -5.11 0.63
N LEU A 67 -0.26 -4.43 0.21
CA LEU A 67 -0.77 -3.25 0.90
C LEU A 67 -1.27 -3.58 2.31
N ALA A 68 -1.97 -4.69 2.49
CA ALA A 68 -2.37 -5.16 3.82
C ALA A 68 -1.15 -5.48 4.71
N GLY A 69 -0.12 -6.11 4.13
CA GLY A 69 1.14 -6.39 4.81
C GLY A 69 1.89 -5.12 5.23
N GLY A 70 1.99 -4.13 4.34
CA GLY A 70 2.65 -2.85 4.62
C GLY A 70 1.93 -2.00 5.66
N LEU A 71 0.60 -2.10 5.73
CA LEU A 71 -0.21 -1.40 6.75
C LEU A 71 -0.12 -2.04 8.15
N SER A 72 0.21 -3.33 8.24
CA SER A 72 0.28 -4.03 9.53
C SER A 72 1.49 -3.60 10.35
N ARG A 73 1.30 -3.33 11.65
CA ARG A 73 2.39 -3.07 12.62
C ARG A 73 2.96 -4.34 13.22
N VAL A 74 2.10 -5.33 13.42
CA VAL A 74 2.48 -6.64 13.95
C VAL A 74 3.16 -7.41 12.83
N GLY A 75 4.06 -8.33 13.16
CA GLY A 75 4.81 -9.17 12.20
C GLY A 75 3.95 -10.11 11.35
N VAL A 76 2.74 -9.71 10.93
CA VAL A 76 1.88 -10.39 9.94
C VAL A 76 2.64 -10.60 8.63
N VAL A 77 3.64 -9.76 8.36
CA VAL A 77 4.62 -9.96 7.28
C VAL A 77 5.26 -11.35 7.38
N GLY A 78 5.57 -11.82 8.59
CA GLY A 78 6.13 -13.15 8.84
C GLY A 78 5.20 -14.30 8.45
N ASP A 79 3.88 -14.09 8.41
CA ASP A 79 2.89 -15.13 8.07
C ASP A 79 2.46 -15.06 6.59
N ILE A 80 2.36 -13.85 6.04
CA ILE A 80 1.92 -13.63 4.64
C ILE A 80 2.98 -14.14 3.65
N TYR A 81 4.27 -13.89 3.89
CA TYR A 81 5.32 -14.32 2.97
C TYR A 81 5.40 -15.85 2.82
N PRO A 82 5.43 -16.65 3.90
CA PRO A 82 5.36 -18.10 3.80
C PRO A 82 4.09 -18.59 3.12
N ALA A 83 2.93 -18.01 3.44
CA ALA A 83 1.65 -18.40 2.81
C ALA A 83 1.68 -18.13 1.29
N ALA A 84 2.21 -16.99 0.87
CA ALA A 84 2.36 -16.65 -0.54
C ALA A 84 3.35 -17.58 -1.26
N LEU A 85 4.48 -17.91 -0.63
CA LEU A 85 5.46 -18.85 -1.17
C LEU A 85 4.92 -20.27 -1.26
N VAL A 86 4.16 -20.74 -0.26
CA VAL A 86 3.47 -22.04 -0.27
C VAL A 86 2.42 -22.07 -1.38
N PHE A 87 1.65 -20.99 -1.53
CA PHE A 87 0.68 -20.88 -2.62
C PHE A 87 1.37 -20.96 -3.99
N MET A 88 2.41 -20.16 -4.22
CA MET A 88 3.18 -20.20 -5.48
C MET A 88 3.84 -21.56 -5.73
N GLY A 89 4.41 -22.18 -4.70
CA GLY A 89 5.01 -23.51 -4.77
C GLY A 89 3.99 -24.60 -5.11
N SER A 90 2.82 -24.57 -4.45
CA SER A 90 1.74 -25.52 -4.72
C SER A 90 1.14 -25.36 -6.12
N ALA A 91 0.95 -24.12 -6.57
CA ALA A 91 0.50 -23.82 -7.92
C ALA A 91 1.52 -24.29 -8.97
N ALA A 92 2.80 -24.07 -8.74
CA ALA A 92 3.87 -24.56 -9.61
C ALA A 92 3.89 -26.10 -9.65
N ALA A 93 3.84 -26.77 -8.49
CA ALA A 93 3.83 -28.22 -8.42
C ALA A 93 2.63 -28.84 -9.18
N TYR A 94 1.43 -28.25 -9.01
CA TYR A 94 0.23 -28.69 -9.73
C TYR A 94 0.36 -28.52 -11.25
N LEU A 95 0.87 -27.38 -11.72
CA LEU A 95 1.02 -27.11 -13.15
C LEU A 95 2.11 -27.97 -13.80
N PHE A 96 3.24 -28.19 -13.13
CA PHE A 96 4.27 -29.10 -13.63
C PHE A 96 3.84 -30.57 -13.62
N GLY A 97 2.93 -30.96 -12.71
CA GLY A 97 2.34 -32.30 -12.67
C GLY A 97 1.33 -32.57 -13.77
N THR A 98 0.56 -31.55 -14.18
CA THR A 98 -0.48 -31.69 -15.21
C THR A 98 0.05 -31.50 -16.63
N ASP A 99 0.86 -30.47 -16.88
CA ASP A 99 1.30 -30.15 -18.23
C ASP A 99 2.60 -29.31 -18.24
N ARG A 100 3.73 -29.95 -18.55
CA ARG A 100 5.06 -29.31 -18.52
C ARG A 100 5.21 -28.16 -19.52
N THR A 101 4.37 -28.12 -20.56
CA THR A 101 4.42 -27.07 -21.59
C THR A 101 4.01 -25.70 -21.04
N LYS A 102 3.32 -25.66 -19.89
CA LYS A 102 2.81 -24.43 -19.25
C LYS A 102 3.79 -23.81 -18.25
N GLY A 103 4.97 -24.39 -18.03
CA GLY A 103 5.92 -23.93 -17.01
C GLY A 103 6.33 -22.46 -17.12
N LEU A 104 6.47 -21.94 -18.35
CA LEU A 104 6.82 -20.53 -18.57
C LEU A 104 5.72 -19.58 -18.08
N LEU A 105 4.45 -19.94 -18.28
CA LEU A 105 3.31 -19.13 -17.84
C LEU A 105 3.31 -18.96 -16.32
N VAL A 106 3.64 -20.04 -15.61
CA VAL A 106 3.76 -20.06 -14.15
C VAL A 106 4.86 -19.12 -13.68
N ALA A 107 6.05 -19.22 -14.27
CA ALA A 107 7.17 -18.36 -13.92
C ALA A 107 6.82 -16.87 -14.11
N ILE A 108 6.20 -16.50 -15.23
CA ILE A 108 5.80 -15.11 -15.47
C ILE A 108 4.74 -14.67 -14.46
N SER A 109 3.75 -15.53 -14.16
CA SER A 109 2.71 -15.21 -13.17
C SER A 109 3.27 -14.98 -11.76
N ALA A 110 4.26 -15.76 -11.34
CA ALA A 110 4.96 -15.60 -10.07
C ALA A 110 5.74 -14.28 -10.01
N VAL A 111 6.40 -13.89 -11.11
CA VAL A 111 7.10 -12.60 -11.23
C VAL A 111 6.10 -11.44 -11.12
N VAL A 112 4.99 -11.49 -11.87
CA VAL A 112 3.94 -10.45 -11.82
C VAL A 112 3.36 -10.32 -10.42
N PHE A 113 3.05 -11.44 -9.76
CA PHE A 113 2.57 -11.46 -8.38
C PHE A 113 3.58 -10.82 -7.43
N SER A 114 4.87 -11.20 -7.54
CA SER A 114 5.94 -10.69 -6.67
C SER A 114 6.16 -9.18 -6.83
N ILE A 115 6.15 -8.67 -8.06
CA ILE A 115 6.26 -7.23 -8.35
C ILE A 115 5.06 -6.48 -7.77
N ALA A 116 3.84 -6.99 -8.00
CA ALA A 116 2.62 -6.37 -7.49
C ALA A 116 2.60 -6.32 -5.96
N LEU A 117 3.03 -7.40 -5.31
CA LEU A 117 3.17 -7.49 -3.86
C LEU A 117 4.17 -6.48 -3.32
N PHE A 118 5.35 -6.38 -3.92
CA PHE A 118 6.38 -5.44 -3.49
C PHE A 118 5.92 -3.98 -3.58
N ILE A 119 5.31 -3.58 -4.71
CA ILE A 119 4.79 -2.21 -4.89
C ILE A 119 3.65 -1.93 -3.89
N GLY A 120 2.74 -2.89 -3.70
CA GLY A 120 1.66 -2.76 -2.72
C GLY A 120 2.20 -2.59 -1.29
N TYR A 121 3.25 -3.34 -0.95
CA TYR A 121 3.90 -3.27 0.36
C TYR A 121 4.55 -1.90 0.63
N GLU A 122 5.33 -1.37 -0.31
CA GLU A 122 5.95 -0.04 -0.19
C GLU A 122 4.92 1.06 0.02
N GLU A 123 3.82 1.04 -0.74
CA GLU A 123 2.70 1.98 -0.58
C GLU A 123 2.03 1.84 0.80
N GLY A 124 1.78 0.61 1.24
CA GLY A 124 1.21 0.33 2.57
C GLY A 124 2.13 0.81 3.70
N ALA A 125 3.43 0.53 3.59
CA ALA A 125 4.44 0.93 4.56
C ALA A 125 4.58 2.45 4.66
N THR A 126 4.55 3.16 3.51
CA THR A 126 4.58 4.63 3.47
C THR A 126 3.38 5.23 4.19
N ARG A 127 2.17 4.69 3.96
CA ARG A 127 0.96 5.15 4.67
C ARG A 127 1.02 4.88 6.16
N ARG A 128 1.57 3.72 6.55
CA ARG A 128 1.78 3.38 7.96
C ARG A 128 2.74 4.38 8.62
N ASN A 129 3.87 4.69 7.98
CA ASN A 129 4.84 5.64 8.51
C ASN A 129 4.23 7.03 8.70
N PHE A 130 3.42 7.50 7.74
CA PHE A 130 2.70 8.77 7.88
C PHE A 130 1.73 8.75 9.08
N ALA A 131 0.98 7.65 9.28
CA ALA A 131 0.10 7.51 10.42
C ALA A 131 0.86 7.41 11.77
N GLU A 132 2.03 6.78 11.80
CA GLU A 132 2.93 6.75 12.96
C GLU A 132 3.46 8.14 13.30
N GLU A 133 3.92 8.89 12.30
CA GLU A 133 4.44 10.24 12.44
C GLU A 133 3.35 11.18 12.99
N GLN A 134 2.13 11.11 12.46
CA GLN A 134 1.00 11.88 12.98
C GLN A 134 0.67 11.53 14.45
N ARG A 135 0.75 10.25 14.82
CA ARG A 135 0.54 9.83 16.22
C ARG A 135 1.64 10.36 17.13
N ALA A 136 2.90 10.29 16.70
CA ALA A 136 4.03 10.82 17.44
C ALA A 136 3.91 12.34 17.65
N LEU A 137 3.60 13.09 16.58
CA LEU A 137 3.36 14.53 16.67
C LEU A 137 2.22 14.87 17.63
N ARG A 138 1.11 14.12 17.57
CA ARG A 138 -0.02 14.32 18.49
C ARG A 138 0.38 14.10 19.95
N SER A 139 1.21 13.09 20.24
CA SER A 139 1.70 12.86 21.62
C SER A 139 2.55 14.04 22.10
N VAL A 140 3.43 14.58 21.26
CA VAL A 140 4.24 15.77 21.61
C VAL A 140 3.37 17.01 21.83
N CYS A 141 2.35 17.26 20.99
CA CYS A 141 1.42 18.37 21.21
C CYS A 141 0.68 18.21 22.55
N LEU A 142 0.23 16.99 22.88
CA LEU A 142 -0.51 16.71 24.09
C LEU A 142 0.35 16.90 25.35
N ASP A 143 1.59 16.40 25.32
CA ASP A 143 2.55 16.60 26.42
C ASP A 143 2.87 18.08 26.63
N ALA A 144 3.01 18.84 25.54
CA ALA A 144 3.26 20.28 25.60
C ALA A 144 2.05 21.06 26.17
N LEU A 145 0.83 20.73 25.75
CA LEU A 145 -0.40 21.40 26.17
C LEU A 145 -0.84 21.03 27.59
N THR A 146 -0.41 19.87 28.09
CA THR A 146 -0.67 19.45 29.48
C THR A 146 0.40 19.93 30.45
N ASN A 147 1.53 20.46 29.96
CA ASN A 147 2.59 21.00 30.78
C ASN A 147 2.25 22.42 31.28
N ALA A 148 1.81 22.49 32.54
CA ALA A 148 1.41 23.74 33.19
C ALA A 148 2.49 24.85 33.11
N ALA A 149 3.78 24.49 33.24
CA ALA A 149 4.87 25.46 33.20
C ALA A 149 5.10 26.05 31.79
N LEU A 150 4.85 25.26 30.75
CA LEU A 150 4.93 25.74 29.37
C LEU A 150 3.73 26.63 29.02
N VAL A 151 2.53 26.20 29.42
CA VAL A 151 1.28 26.91 29.13
C VAL A 151 1.15 28.21 29.94
N SER A 152 1.69 28.27 31.16
CA SER A 152 1.66 29.49 31.97
C SER A 152 2.65 30.57 31.51
N ASN A 153 3.50 30.30 30.51
CA ASN A 153 4.54 31.22 30.05
C ASN A 153 4.39 31.49 28.54
N ASP A 154 3.76 32.61 28.19
CA ASP A 154 3.49 33.00 26.80
C ASP A 154 4.74 32.98 25.91
N ALA A 155 5.87 33.49 26.42
CA ALA A 155 7.11 33.54 25.65
C ALA A 155 7.71 32.14 25.41
N ALA A 156 7.50 31.19 26.32
CA ALA A 156 7.91 29.79 26.12
C ALA A 156 6.94 29.08 25.16
N PHE A 157 5.64 29.32 25.30
CA PHE A 157 4.61 28.78 24.43
C PHE A 157 4.79 29.21 22.97
N HIS A 158 5.00 30.50 22.70
CA HIS A 158 5.25 31.00 21.34
C HIS A 158 6.51 30.40 20.72
N ARG A 159 7.60 30.27 21.47
CA ARG A 159 8.84 29.63 20.97
C ARG A 159 8.64 28.16 20.64
N PHE A 160 7.89 27.43 21.46
CA PHE A 160 7.49 26.06 21.16
C PHE A 160 6.66 26.01 19.88
N TRP A 161 5.67 26.90 19.76
CA TRP A 161 4.76 26.96 18.63
C TRP A 161 5.46 27.28 17.30
N ASP A 162 6.37 28.25 17.31
CA ASP A 162 7.18 28.60 16.14
C ASP A 162 8.09 27.45 15.70
N ARG A 163 8.68 26.72 16.66
CA ARG A 163 9.45 25.52 16.36
C ARG A 163 8.60 24.41 15.76
N MET A 164 7.38 24.20 16.27
CA MET A 164 6.44 23.24 15.67
C MET A 164 6.05 23.64 14.24
N GLY A 165 5.95 24.93 13.94
CA GLY A 165 5.76 25.42 12.56
C GLY A 165 6.93 25.11 11.63
N ALA A 166 8.14 24.96 12.16
CA ALA A 166 9.34 24.58 11.41
C ALA A 166 9.54 23.06 11.30
N VAL A 167 8.79 22.24 12.05
CA VAL A 167 8.87 20.77 12.03
C VAL A 167 7.87 20.20 11.03
N GLY A 168 8.36 19.39 10.09
CA GLY A 168 7.57 18.76 9.04
C GLY A 168 7.58 19.52 7.71
N ARG A 169 7.05 18.91 6.65
CA ARG A 169 6.92 19.57 5.34
C ARG A 169 5.79 20.58 5.42
N ASN A 170 6.04 21.84 5.06
CA ASN A 170 5.02 22.89 4.95
C ASN A 170 4.20 23.19 6.23
N GLY A 171 4.78 23.02 7.43
CA GLY A 171 4.10 23.37 8.69
C GLY A 171 2.99 22.39 9.11
N GLU A 172 3.06 21.14 8.63
CA GLU A 172 2.08 20.09 8.91
C GLU A 172 1.89 19.82 10.41
N ALA A 173 2.97 19.86 11.20
CA ALA A 173 2.91 19.67 12.65
C ALA A 173 2.10 20.77 13.36
N ARG A 174 2.20 22.03 12.90
CA ARG A 174 1.40 23.15 13.42
C ARG A 174 -0.08 22.97 13.11
N ASN A 175 -0.42 22.64 11.86
CA ASN A 175 -1.81 22.39 11.47
C ASN A 175 -2.44 21.23 12.26
N LEU A 176 -1.67 20.19 12.55
CA LEU A 176 -2.09 19.07 13.40
C LEU A 176 -2.37 19.50 14.84
N CYS A 177 -1.44 20.23 15.49
CA CYS A 177 -1.71 20.75 16.83
C CYS A 177 -2.91 21.72 16.83
N ASP A 178 -3.05 22.60 15.83
CA ASP A 178 -4.19 23.52 15.70
C ASP A 178 -5.53 22.78 15.62
N THR A 179 -5.59 21.73 14.79
CA THR A 179 -6.78 20.91 14.64
C THR A 179 -7.13 20.21 15.96
N PHE A 180 -6.11 19.72 16.68
CA PHE A 180 -6.30 19.10 17.99
C PHE A 180 -6.80 20.09 19.03
N VAL A 181 -6.21 21.29 19.11
CA VAL A 181 -6.66 22.36 20.02
C VAL A 181 -8.12 22.75 19.73
N ARG A 182 -8.49 22.88 18.45
CA ARG A 182 -9.88 23.15 18.05
C ARG A 182 -10.82 22.03 18.49
N GLN A 183 -10.46 20.76 18.29
CA GLN A 183 -11.26 19.63 18.75
C GLN A 183 -11.39 19.60 20.28
N TRP A 184 -10.33 19.94 21.00
CA TRP A 184 -10.33 19.96 22.47
C TRP A 184 -11.20 21.10 23.02
N ALA A 185 -11.11 22.29 22.42
CA ALA A 185 -11.89 23.46 22.81
C ALA A 185 -13.39 23.31 22.56
N LEU A 186 -13.78 22.54 21.54
CA LEU A 186 -15.18 22.30 21.19
C LEU A 186 -15.83 21.17 22.02
N GLY A 187 -15.06 20.46 22.84
CA GLY A 187 -15.52 19.28 23.57
C GLY A 187 -15.77 18.07 22.64
N PRO A 188 -15.98 16.86 23.19
CA PRO A 188 -16.44 15.73 22.39
C PRO A 188 -17.84 16.07 21.84
N ALA A 189 -17.95 16.11 20.52
CA ALA A 189 -19.24 16.20 19.82
C ALA A 189 -20.10 14.95 20.07
#